data_AF-A0A3A3DMD7-F1
#
_entry.id   AF-A0A3A3DMD7-F1
#
_cell.length_a   1.000
_cell.length_b   1.000
_cell.length_c   1.000
_cell.angle_alpha   90.00
_cell.angle_beta   90.00
_cell.angle_gamma   90.00
#
_symmetry.space_group_name_H-M   'P 1'
#
loop_
_entity.id
_entity.type
_entity.pdbx_description
1 polymer ?
#
loop_
_entity_poly.entity_id
_entity_poly.type
_entity_poly.pdbx_seq_one_letter_code
_entity_poly.pdbx_strand_id
1 'polypeptide(L)'
;MLMTADFATERATALMGTLGKHFGHKIPVQIADDKVLLQFEMGEATLTTTPTGLHLVLEGADDAQLERLRDVVESHLLRFAHREDPAPLTWTFQA
;
A
#
# COMPACT_ATOMS: atom_id res chain seq x y z
N MET A 1 1.09 15.11 5.08
CA MET A 1 0.07 14.41 5.89
C MET A 1 0.28 12.92 5.76
N LEU A 2 0.00 12.15 6.81
CA LEU A 2 0.38 10.75 6.91
C LEU A 2 -0.83 9.87 7.28
N MET A 3 -0.90 8.66 6.71
CA MET A 3 -1.89 7.66 7.09
C MET A 3 -1.29 6.27 7.04
N THR A 4 -1.63 5.44 8.02
CA THR A 4 -1.08 4.09 8.14
C THR A 4 -2.16 3.03 8.32
N ALA A 5 -1.89 1.82 7.85
CA ALA A 5 -2.71 0.65 8.13
C ALA A 5 -1.86 -0.63 8.11
N ASP A 6 -2.36 -1.66 8.78
CA ASP A 6 -1.78 -2.99 8.75
C ASP A 6 -2.71 -3.96 8.03
N PHE A 7 -2.13 -4.84 7.22
CA PHE A 7 -2.85 -5.89 6.50
C PHE A 7 -2.28 -7.25 6.88
N ALA A 8 -3.02 -8.01 7.70
CA ALA A 8 -2.60 -9.32 8.15
C ALA A 8 -2.70 -10.35 7.01
N THR A 9 -1.59 -11.03 6.70
CA THR A 9 -1.52 -12.00 5.62
C THR A 9 -0.25 -12.83 5.70
N GLU A 10 -0.32 -14.11 5.34
CA GLU A 10 0.87 -14.96 5.14
C GLU A 10 1.56 -14.69 3.78
N ARG A 11 0.92 -13.89 2.91
CA ARG A 11 1.37 -13.63 1.53
C ARG A 11 2.03 -12.27 1.36
N ALA A 12 2.54 -11.67 2.45
CA ALA A 12 3.07 -10.31 2.48
C ALA A 12 4.08 -10.03 1.34
N THR A 13 5.17 -10.81 1.25
CA THR A 13 6.20 -10.65 0.21
C THR A 13 5.62 -10.81 -1.20
N ALA A 14 4.71 -11.77 -1.39
CA ALA A 14 4.10 -12.04 -2.70
C ALA A 14 3.17 -10.90 -3.13
N LEU A 15 2.36 -10.36 -2.21
CA LEU A 15 1.48 -9.23 -2.46
C LEU A 15 2.30 -7.95 -2.70
N MET A 16 3.28 -7.65 -1.86
CA MET A 16 4.21 -6.53 -2.04
C MET A 16 4.84 -6.54 -3.44
N GLY A 17 5.40 -7.68 -3.85
CA GLY A 17 6.00 -7.84 -5.18
C GLY A 17 4.97 -7.74 -6.32
N THR A 18 3.73 -8.17 -6.10
CA THR A 18 2.64 -8.05 -7.09
C THR A 18 2.24 -6.60 -7.29
N LEU A 19 2.02 -5.84 -6.19
CA LEU A 19 1.71 -4.41 -6.27
C LEU A 19 2.86 -3.64 -6.93
N GLY A 20 4.10 -3.88 -6.51
CA GLY A 20 5.28 -3.22 -7.08
C GLY A 20 5.38 -3.43 -8.60
N LYS A 21 5.25 -4.67 -9.08
CA LYS A 21 5.26 -4.97 -10.52
C LYS A 21 4.09 -4.33 -11.26
N HIS A 22 2.88 -4.38 -10.68
CA HIS A 22 1.68 -3.85 -11.30
C HIS A 22 1.77 -2.32 -11.50
N PHE A 23 2.12 -1.59 -10.45
CA PHE A 23 2.25 -0.14 -10.49
C PHE A 23 3.47 0.32 -11.29
N GLY A 24 4.55 -0.47 -11.31
CA GLY A 24 5.76 -0.19 -12.09
C GLY A 24 5.53 -0.08 -13.61
N HIS A 25 4.35 -0.47 -14.11
CA HIS A 25 3.95 -0.22 -15.50
C HIS A 25 3.51 1.23 -15.78
N LYS A 26 3.21 2.02 -14.74
CA LYS A 26 2.59 3.34 -14.85
C LYS A 26 3.30 4.42 -14.06
N ILE A 27 3.91 4.08 -12.93
CA ILE A 27 4.54 5.04 -12.03
C ILE A 27 5.94 4.56 -11.63
N PRO A 28 6.83 5.46 -11.16
CA PRO A 28 8.08 5.06 -10.55
C PRO A 28 7.85 4.17 -9.32
N VAL A 29 8.61 3.09 -9.26
CA VAL A 29 8.57 2.12 -8.15
C VAL A 29 10.01 1.78 -7.75
N GLN A 30 10.28 1.78 -6.45
CA GLN A 30 11.54 1.26 -5.89
C GLN A 30 11.23 0.02 -5.06
N ILE A 31 11.85 -1.11 -5.40
CA ILE A 31 11.72 -2.36 -4.66
C ILE A 31 13.03 -2.63 -3.93
N ALA A 32 12.93 -2.85 -2.62
CA ALA A 32 13.98 -3.38 -1.77
C ALA A 32 13.55 -4.74 -1.19
N ASP A 33 14.40 -5.36 -0.38
CA ASP A 33 14.18 -6.73 0.12
C ASP A 33 12.86 -6.89 0.88
N ASP A 34 12.53 -5.94 1.76
CA ASP A 34 11.38 -5.99 2.67
C ASP A 34 10.35 -4.88 2.44
N LYS A 35 10.55 -4.02 1.43
CA LYS A 35 9.63 -2.91 1.16
C LYS A 35 9.55 -2.53 -0.31
N VAL A 36 8.43 -1.90 -0.67
CA VAL A 36 8.24 -1.22 -1.95
C VAL A 36 7.77 0.22 -1.72
N LEU A 37 8.39 1.16 -2.43
CA LEU A 37 7.97 2.55 -2.53
C LEU A 37 7.30 2.79 -3.88
N LEU A 38 6.07 3.31 -3.86
CA LEU A 38 5.26 3.64 -5.01
C LEU A 38 5.08 5.17 -5.05
N GLN A 39 5.53 5.82 -6.14
CA GLN A 39 5.50 7.28 -6.26
C GLN A 39 4.38 7.72 -7.20
N PHE A 40 3.24 8.12 -6.66
CA PHE A 40 2.11 8.64 -7.43
C PHE A 40 2.20 10.16 -7.54
N GLU A 41 1.53 10.74 -8.54
CA GLU A 41 1.42 12.21 -8.66
C GLU A 41 0.73 12.86 -7.44
N MET A 42 -0.12 12.11 -6.74
CA MET A 42 -0.87 12.54 -5.56
C MET A 42 -0.19 12.22 -4.22
N GLY A 43 0.99 11.58 -4.23
CA GLY A 43 1.69 11.19 -3.01
C GLY A 43 2.43 9.87 -3.11
N GLU A 44 3.01 9.44 -1.99
CA GLU A 44 3.85 8.26 -1.91
C GLU A 44 3.24 7.18 -1.02
N ALA A 45 3.34 5.93 -1.45
CA ALA A 45 2.92 4.78 -0.67
C ALA A 45 4.10 3.84 -0.43
N THR A 46 4.40 3.56 0.83
CA THR A 46 5.38 2.55 1.23
C THR A 46 4.64 1.35 1.80
N LEU A 47 4.94 0.16 1.28
CA LEU A 47 4.46 -1.11 1.82
C LEU A 47 5.67 -1.91 2.30
N THR A 48 5.70 -2.24 3.59
CA THR A 48 6.79 -2.99 4.23
C THR A 48 6.26 -4.32 4.71
N THR A 49 6.97 -5.42 4.44
CA THR A 49 6.63 -6.74 4.97
C THR A 49 6.99 -6.81 6.44
N THR A 50 6.08 -7.32 7.24
CA THR A 50 6.26 -7.60 8.66
C THR A 50 6.10 -9.10 8.91
N PRO A 51 6.45 -9.60 10.12
CA PRO A 51 6.23 -11.01 10.46
C PRO A 51 4.77 -11.47 10.37
N THR A 52 3.80 -10.54 10.42
CA THR A 52 2.36 -10.84 10.45
C THR A 52 1.61 -10.36 9.21
N GLY A 53 2.29 -9.69 8.26
CA GLY A 53 1.62 -9.15 7.07
C GLY A 53 2.35 -7.98 6.43
N LEU A 54 1.60 -6.95 6.05
CA LEU A 54 2.12 -5.71 5.48
C LEU A 54 1.79 -4.53 6.40
N HIS A 55 2.77 -3.65 6.56
CA HIS A 55 2.58 -2.31 7.11
C HIS A 55 2.56 -1.31 5.96
N LEU A 56 1.49 -0.53 5.86
CA LEU A 56 1.28 0.46 4.82
C LEU A 56 1.42 1.87 5.40
N VAL A 57 2.18 2.71 4.71
CA VAL A 57 2.38 4.12 5.05
C VAL A 57 2.11 4.95 3.80
N LEU A 58 1.18 5.89 3.90
CA LEU A 58 0.78 6.79 2.82
C LEU A 58 1.09 8.23 3.20
N GLU A 59 1.73 8.95 2.28
CA GLU A 59 2.11 10.35 2.43
C GLU A 59 1.50 11.19 1.31
N GLY A 60 0.79 12.24 1.68
CA GLY A 60 0.12 13.16 0.75
C GLY A 60 0.28 14.61 1.17
N ALA A 61 0.13 15.54 0.22
CA ALA A 61 0.25 16.97 0.47
C ALA A 61 -0.96 17.56 1.23
N ASP A 62 -2.14 17.00 1.02
CA ASP A 62 -3.42 17.41 1.63
C ASP A 62 -4.36 16.20 1.82
N ASP A 63 -5.45 16.38 2.57
CA ASP A 63 -6.46 15.34 2.88
C ASP A 63 -7.02 14.71 1.60
N ALA A 64 -7.31 15.52 0.58
CA ALA A 64 -7.97 15.05 -0.63
C ALA A 64 -7.05 14.16 -1.47
N GLN A 65 -5.77 14.51 -1.56
CA GLN A 65 -4.75 13.69 -2.23
C GLN A 65 -4.48 12.40 -1.46
N LEU A 66 -4.39 12.48 -0.13
CA LEU A 66 -4.14 11.32 0.72
C LEU A 66 -5.29 10.31 0.68
N GLU A 67 -6.55 10.75 0.68
CA GLU A 67 -7.71 9.87 0.53
C GLU A 67 -7.74 9.18 -0.84
N ARG A 68 -7.42 9.91 -1.93
CA ARG A 68 -7.32 9.29 -3.27
C ARG A 68 -6.20 8.24 -3.31
N LEU A 69 -5.07 8.53 -2.67
CA LEU A 69 -3.96 7.59 -2.56
C LEU A 69 -4.37 6.34 -1.79
N ARG A 70 -5.08 6.50 -0.67
CA ARG A 70 -5.67 5.41 0.13
C ARG A 70 -6.54 4.50 -0.73
N ASP A 71 -7.53 5.08 -1.42
CA ASP A 71 -8.48 4.32 -2.24
C ASP A 71 -7.78 3.52 -3.35
N VAL A 72 -6.78 4.11 -4.01
CA VAL A 72 -6.02 3.43 -5.07
C VAL A 72 -5.21 2.26 -4.49
N VAL A 73 -4.44 2.49 -3.42
CA VAL A 73 -3.58 1.45 -2.85
C VAL A 73 -4.41 0.31 -2.26
N GLU A 74 -5.44 0.62 -1.48
CA GLU A 74 -6.33 -0.35 -0.84
C GLU A 74 -7.07 -1.21 -1.87
N SER A 75 -7.71 -0.59 -2.87
CA SER A 75 -8.49 -1.33 -3.87
C SER A 75 -7.65 -2.33 -4.67
N HIS A 76 -6.37 -2.01 -4.93
CA HIS A 76 -5.46 -2.92 -5.62
C HIS A 76 -4.96 -4.03 -4.69
N LEU A 77 -4.63 -3.70 -3.44
CA LEU A 77 -4.24 -4.71 -2.44
C LEU A 77 -5.35 -5.74 -2.25
N LEU A 78 -6.59 -5.30 -1.96
CA LEU A 78 -7.73 -6.19 -1.75
C LEU A 78 -8.02 -7.04 -3.00
N ARG A 79 -7.90 -6.46 -4.20
CA ARG A 79 -8.05 -7.21 -5.46
C ARG A 79 -7.01 -8.32 -5.61
N PHE A 80 -5.76 -8.08 -5.26
CA PHE A 80 -4.71 -9.11 -5.34
C PHE A 80 -4.79 -10.13 -4.20
N ALA A 81 -5.34 -9.72 -3.06
CA ALA A 81 -5.61 -10.55 -1.90
C ALA A 81 -6.98 -11.26 -1.95
N HIS A 82 -7.77 -11.14 -3.02
CA HIS A 82 -9.15 -11.67 -3.11
C HIS A 82 -9.36 -13.13 -2.68
N ARG A 83 -8.33 -13.99 -2.76
CA ARG A 83 -8.40 -15.39 -2.32
C ARG A 83 -8.42 -15.55 -0.80
N GLU A 84 -8.09 -14.51 -0.06
CA GLU A 84 -8.10 -14.44 1.40
C GLU A 84 -9.39 -13.79 1.93
N ASP A 85 -10.32 -13.42 1.04
CA ASP A 85 -11.56 -12.67 1.35
C ASP A 85 -11.35 -11.50 2.32
N PRO A 86 -10.46 -10.55 1.97
CA PRO A 86 -10.02 -9.53 2.91
C PRO A 86 -11.10 -8.49 3.18
N ALA A 87 -11.22 -8.08 4.44
CA ALA A 87 -11.97 -6.88 4.81
C ALA A 87 -11.20 -5.61 4.39
N PRO A 88 -11.90 -4.46 4.22
CA PRO A 88 -11.25 -3.16 4.11
C PRO A 88 -10.28 -2.91 5.28
N LEU A 89 -9.19 -2.21 5.02
CA LEU A 89 -8.19 -1.92 6.04
C LEU A 89 -8.71 -0.85 7.00
N THR A 90 -8.31 -0.97 8.26
CA THR A 90 -8.55 0.07 9.26
C THR A 90 -7.41 1.07 9.21
N TRP A 91 -7.68 2.25 8.66
CA TRP A 91 -6.69 3.31 8.51
C TRP A 91 -6.64 4.23 9.72
N THR A 92 -5.42 4.63 10.11
CA THR A 92 -5.18 5.64 11.13
C THR A 92 -4.55 6.86 10.49
N PHE A 93 -5.25 8.00 10.60
CA PHE A 93 -4.73 9.27 10.14
C PHE A 93 -3.81 9.89 11.20
N GLN A 94 -2.68 10.46 10.77
CA GLN A 94 -1.72 11.15 11.62
C GLN A 94 -1.54 12.59 11.09
N ALA A 95 -1.97 13.55 11.90
CA ALA A 95 -1.89 14.99 11.62
C ALA A 95 -0.48 15.54 11.88
#